data_AF-A0A9D1W619-F1
#
_entry.id   AF-A0A9D1W619-F1
#
_cell.length_a   1.000
_cell.length_b   1.000
_cell.length_c   1.000
_cell.angle_alpha   90.00
_cell.angle_beta   90.00
_cell.angle_gamma   90.00
#
_symmetry.space_group_name_H-M   'P 1'
#
loop_
_entity.id
_entity.type
_entity.pdbx_description
1 polymer ?
#
loop_
_entity_poly.entity_id
_entity_poly.type
_entity_poly.pdbx_seq_one_letter_code
_entity_poly.pdbx_strand_id
1 'polypeptide(L)'
;MLGNLEMEYNGREVERDLTGNGKMLQLFLILSWAGARGISRGKLQDYLYDTRSANAGNALRVSISRLRKVIADAGLAGPDNIQYKNGNYVFQDPELTLEVDAVMLEKACARAASESDPGKRLECLQEAAGYYGGEFLPAMSGDPWVESMRGKYQDMYVDCIREMCRLRKKQGEPEEVEKLCRRALKLCPMEEWSELLIESLLSMKEYREARRAYDEAAKLFFGHDSHESGRRRLERFQKMGSRIQMMEKENQTLKEELREIGRRNGAYRCNYPGFLDCFHMCARIEERRDMNAQLMICTVVSRNGREIQDDREMEQYSESLCQIMGEKLRRGDVYAVYRPGCVLVLLNYVEKRFLDRVKERIRSEFREKCGGKATLRMETVKVTECGKG
;
A
#
# COMPACT_ATOMS: atom_id res chain seq x y z
N MET A 1 -12.54 0.34 -25.66
CA MET A 1 -11.70 -0.88 -25.72
C MET A 1 -10.59 -0.89 -24.66
N LEU A 2 -10.13 0.27 -24.16
CA LEU A 2 -9.12 0.38 -23.11
C LEU A 2 -9.78 0.41 -21.73
N GLY A 3 -9.91 -0.75 -21.10
CA GLY A 3 -10.74 -0.98 -19.93
C GLY A 3 -11.99 -1.77 -20.29
N ASN A 4 -13.07 -1.57 -19.54
CA ASN A 4 -14.33 -2.26 -19.80
C ASN A 4 -14.87 -1.92 -21.19
N LEU A 5 -15.43 -2.92 -21.88
CA LEU A 5 -16.03 -2.70 -23.19
C LEU A 5 -17.33 -1.90 -23.03
N GLU A 6 -17.31 -0.70 -23.58
CA GLU A 6 -18.43 0.23 -23.71
C GLU A 6 -18.59 0.58 -25.19
N MET A 7 -19.84 0.66 -25.65
CA MET A 7 -20.20 1.01 -27.02
C MET A 7 -21.39 1.95 -26.98
N GLU A 8 -21.28 3.06 -27.69
CA GLU A 8 -22.30 4.10 -27.75
C GLU A 8 -22.57 4.47 -29.20
N TYR A 9 -23.85 4.67 -29.54
CA TYR A 9 -24.28 5.16 -30.85
C TYR A 9 -25.30 6.27 -30.67
N ASN A 10 -25.00 7.47 -31.20
CA ASN A 10 -25.87 8.65 -31.12
C ASN A 10 -26.36 8.98 -29.69
N GLY A 11 -25.48 8.93 -28.68
CA GLY A 11 -25.87 9.24 -27.30
C GLY A 11 -26.44 8.07 -26.50
N ARG A 12 -26.55 6.88 -27.09
CA ARG A 12 -27.22 5.72 -26.49
C ARG A 12 -26.28 4.54 -26.39
N GLU A 13 -26.26 3.91 -25.22
CA GLU A 13 -25.53 2.66 -25.01
C GLU A 13 -26.11 1.58 -25.94
N VAL A 14 -25.22 0.90 -26.66
CA VAL A 14 -25.61 -0.23 -27.52
C VAL A 14 -25.59 -1.48 -26.66
N GLU A 15 -26.77 -2.07 -26.42
CA GLU A 15 -26.90 -3.30 -25.65
C GLU A 15 -25.99 -4.40 -26.21
N ARG A 16 -25.43 -5.22 -25.31
CA ARG A 16 -24.46 -6.29 -25.62
C ARG A 16 -25.06 -7.48 -26.40
N ASP A 17 -26.27 -7.34 -26.94
CA ASP A 17 -27.01 -8.39 -27.62
C ASP A 17 -26.65 -8.54 -29.10
N LEU A 18 -25.34 -8.62 -29.38
CA LEU A 18 -24.79 -9.31 -30.56
C LEU A 18 -24.75 -10.82 -30.29
N THR A 19 -25.86 -11.35 -29.77
CA THR A 19 -26.03 -12.70 -29.23
C THR A 19 -26.02 -13.76 -30.32
N GLY A 20 -24.84 -14.32 -30.56
CA GLY A 20 -24.65 -15.49 -31.40
C GLY A 20 -23.20 -15.72 -31.81
N ASN A 21 -22.41 -16.27 -30.87
CA ASN A 21 -20.95 -16.52 -30.91
C ASN A 21 -20.07 -15.30 -30.58
N GLY A 22 -19.25 -15.40 -29.52
CA GLY A 22 -18.27 -14.37 -29.14
C GLY A 22 -17.33 -13.92 -30.28
N LYS A 23 -17.16 -14.76 -31.32
CA LYS A 23 -16.42 -14.43 -32.55
C LYS A 23 -17.04 -13.31 -33.38
N MET A 24 -18.37 -13.11 -33.36
CA MET A 24 -19.03 -12.04 -34.11
C MET A 24 -18.73 -10.67 -33.47
N LEU A 25 -18.84 -10.58 -32.15
CA LEU A 25 -18.41 -9.39 -31.40
C LEU A 25 -16.92 -9.15 -31.60
N GLN A 26 -16.09 -10.18 -31.47
CA GLN A 26 -14.64 -10.07 -31.72
C GLN A 26 -14.32 -9.53 -33.11
N LEU A 27 -14.97 -10.06 -34.16
CA LEU A 27 -14.81 -9.58 -35.53
C LEU A 27 -15.23 -8.12 -35.67
N PHE A 28 -16.36 -7.73 -35.08
CA PHE A 28 -16.83 -6.34 -35.07
C PHE A 28 -15.82 -5.41 -34.40
N LEU A 29 -15.28 -5.78 -33.24
CA LEU A 29 -14.30 -4.98 -32.51
C LEU A 29 -12.99 -4.86 -33.30
N ILE A 30 -12.47 -5.94 -33.90
CA ILE A 30 -11.25 -5.90 -34.71
C ILE A 30 -11.44 -4.98 -35.92
N LEU A 31 -12.57 -5.08 -36.62
CA LEU A 31 -12.86 -4.23 -37.77
C LEU A 31 -13.08 -2.77 -37.36
N SER A 32 -13.70 -2.53 -36.20
CA SER A 32 -13.88 -1.18 -35.67
C SER A 32 -12.54 -0.54 -35.32
N TRP A 33 -11.66 -1.31 -34.66
CA TRP A 33 -10.29 -0.89 -34.37
C TRP A 33 -9.48 -0.60 -35.65
N ALA A 34 -9.62 -1.44 -36.68
CA ALA A 34 -8.92 -1.25 -37.94
C ALA A 34 -9.48 -0.05 -38.74
N GLY A 35 -10.79 0.16 -38.70
CA GLY A 35 -11.50 1.22 -39.41
C GLY A 35 -11.06 1.36 -40.88
N ALA A 36 -10.81 2.60 -41.28
CA ALA A 36 -10.32 2.95 -42.62
C ALA A 36 -8.91 2.44 -42.95
N ARG A 37 -8.07 2.17 -41.92
CA ARG A 37 -6.71 1.59 -42.10
C ARG A 37 -6.80 0.17 -42.66
N GLY A 38 -7.87 -0.53 -42.31
CA GLY A 38 -8.12 -1.90 -42.69
C GLY A 38 -7.21 -2.93 -42.01
N ILE A 39 -7.61 -4.19 -42.12
CA ILE A 39 -6.86 -5.34 -41.62
C ILE A 39 -6.74 -6.40 -42.70
N SER A 40 -5.54 -6.98 -42.84
CA SER A 40 -5.31 -8.00 -43.85
C SER A 40 -6.13 -9.24 -43.58
N ARG A 41 -6.58 -9.91 -44.64
CA ARG A 41 -7.33 -11.15 -44.52
C ARG A 41 -6.61 -12.19 -43.67
N GLY A 42 -5.31 -12.36 -43.88
CA GLY A 42 -4.49 -13.32 -43.12
C GLY A 42 -4.49 -13.01 -41.62
N LYS A 43 -4.19 -11.75 -41.26
CA LYS A 43 -4.16 -11.32 -39.85
C LYS A 43 -5.54 -11.46 -39.18
N LEU A 44 -6.61 -11.16 -39.90
CA LEU A 44 -7.97 -11.34 -39.39
C LEU A 44 -8.34 -12.82 -39.21
N GLN A 45 -7.81 -13.71 -40.06
CA GLN A 45 -7.97 -15.15 -39.90
C GLN A 45 -7.22 -15.64 -38.66
N ASP A 46 -5.96 -15.22 -38.49
CA ASP A 46 -5.11 -15.58 -37.35
C ASP A 46 -5.74 -15.15 -36.01
N TYR A 47 -6.44 -14.02 -35.99
CA TYR A 47 -7.11 -13.51 -34.80
C TYR A 47 -8.41 -14.25 -34.45
N LEU A 48 -9.13 -14.81 -35.43
CA LEU A 48 -10.48 -15.36 -35.23
C LEU A 48 -10.56 -16.89 -35.30
N TYR A 49 -9.61 -17.53 -35.99
CA TYR A 49 -9.65 -18.95 -36.31
C TYR A 49 -8.28 -19.60 -36.05
N ASP A 50 -8.31 -20.87 -35.64
CA ASP A 50 -7.11 -21.69 -35.60
C ASP A 50 -6.58 -21.89 -37.03
N THR A 51 -5.31 -21.54 -37.25
CA THR A 51 -4.62 -21.51 -38.54
C THR A 51 -4.52 -22.89 -39.20
N ARG A 52 -4.86 -23.96 -38.49
CA ARG A 52 -4.87 -25.35 -38.98
C ARG A 52 -6.12 -25.76 -39.76
N SER A 53 -7.17 -24.92 -39.83
CA SER A 53 -8.40 -25.29 -40.53
C SER A 53 -8.39 -24.86 -42.01
N ALA A 54 -8.47 -25.83 -42.92
CA ALA A 54 -8.57 -25.59 -44.38
C ALA A 54 -9.79 -24.72 -44.80
N ASN A 55 -10.76 -24.53 -43.88
CA ASN A 55 -12.01 -23.81 -44.12
C ASN A 55 -12.06 -22.38 -43.53
N ALA A 56 -11.00 -21.89 -42.88
CA ALA A 56 -10.99 -20.56 -42.23
C ALA A 56 -11.35 -19.41 -43.18
N GLY A 57 -10.97 -19.51 -44.46
CA GLY A 57 -11.29 -18.50 -45.47
C GLY A 57 -12.77 -18.38 -45.79
N ASN A 58 -13.47 -19.52 -45.89
CA ASN A 58 -14.91 -19.54 -46.14
C ASN A 58 -15.68 -19.14 -44.88
N ALA A 59 -15.26 -19.61 -43.70
CA ALA A 59 -15.83 -19.20 -42.43
C ALA A 59 -15.76 -17.68 -42.23
N LEU A 60 -14.61 -17.06 -42.52
CA LEU A 60 -14.46 -15.60 -42.43
C LEU A 60 -15.44 -14.86 -43.36
N ARG A 61 -15.58 -15.28 -44.62
CA ARG A 61 -16.53 -14.65 -45.56
C ARG A 61 -17.97 -14.73 -45.06
N VAL A 62 -18.37 -15.87 -44.51
CA VAL A 62 -19.71 -16.07 -43.92
C VAL A 62 -19.90 -15.14 -42.72
N SER A 63 -18.92 -15.05 -41.81
CA SER A 63 -18.98 -14.17 -40.64
C SER A 63 -19.04 -12.69 -41.04
N ILE A 64 -18.28 -12.25 -42.04
CA ILE A 64 -18.33 -10.88 -42.59
C ILE A 64 -19.72 -10.59 -43.17
N SER A 65 -20.27 -11.50 -43.99
CA SER A 65 -21.61 -11.31 -44.57
C SER A 65 -22.70 -11.23 -43.50
N ARG A 66 -22.60 -12.04 -42.44
CA ARG A 66 -23.51 -11.96 -41.29
C ARG A 66 -23.34 -10.64 -40.54
N LEU A 67 -22.10 -10.19 -40.33
CA LEU A 67 -21.82 -8.96 -39.60
C LEU A 67 -22.40 -7.74 -40.32
N ARG A 68 -22.22 -7.65 -41.66
CA ARG A 68 -22.84 -6.57 -42.46
C ARG A 68 -24.34 -6.49 -42.22
N LYS A 69 -25.02 -7.65 -42.25
CA LYS A 69 -26.47 -7.72 -42.00
C LYS A 69 -26.82 -7.27 -40.60
N VAL A 70 -26.10 -7.72 -39.58
CA VAL A 70 -26.32 -7.32 -38.18
C VAL A 70 -26.14 -5.81 -37.99
N ILE A 71 -25.10 -5.22 -38.56
CA ILE A 71 -24.86 -3.76 -38.48
C ILE A 71 -25.98 -2.98 -39.19
N ALA A 72 -26.44 -3.46 -40.36
CA ALA A 72 -27.52 -2.84 -41.12
C ALA A 72 -28.89 -2.97 -40.42
N ASP A 73 -29.21 -4.16 -39.89
CA ASP A 73 -30.45 -4.41 -39.15
C ASP A 73 -30.50 -3.58 -37.84
N ALA A 74 -29.33 -3.31 -37.23
CA ALA A 74 -29.20 -2.41 -36.08
C ALA A 74 -29.24 -0.91 -36.47
N GLY A 75 -29.31 -0.58 -37.76
CA GLY A 75 -29.33 0.80 -38.25
C GLY A 75 -28.03 1.58 -38.01
N LEU A 76 -26.92 0.90 -37.73
CA LEU A 76 -25.64 1.54 -37.41
C LEU A 76 -24.91 2.05 -38.66
N ALA A 77 -25.01 1.33 -39.78
CA ALA A 77 -24.39 1.66 -41.06
C ALA A 77 -25.05 0.89 -42.21
N GLY A 78 -24.81 1.32 -43.45
CA GLY A 78 -25.37 0.69 -44.65
C GLY A 78 -24.84 -0.73 -44.93
N PRO A 79 -25.44 -1.48 -45.87
CA PRO A 79 -25.05 -2.86 -46.17
C PRO A 79 -23.63 -3.02 -46.73
N ASP A 80 -23.05 -1.95 -47.30
CA ASP A 80 -21.69 -1.92 -47.88
C ASP A 80 -20.63 -1.33 -46.94
N ASN A 81 -20.93 -1.28 -45.64
CA ASN A 81 -20.08 -0.72 -44.59
C ASN A 81 -18.70 -1.40 -44.44
N ILE A 82 -18.59 -2.69 -44.75
CA ILE A 82 -17.33 -3.45 -44.69
C ILE A 82 -16.92 -3.82 -46.11
N GLN A 83 -15.78 -3.34 -46.59
CA GLN A 83 -15.31 -3.54 -47.97
C GLN A 83 -14.01 -4.33 -48.00
N TYR A 84 -13.82 -5.17 -49.02
CA TYR A 84 -12.56 -5.87 -49.26
C TYR A 84 -11.76 -5.15 -50.35
N LYS A 85 -10.64 -4.52 -49.99
CA LYS A 85 -9.79 -3.73 -50.88
C LYS A 85 -8.32 -4.07 -50.67
N ASN A 86 -7.59 -4.33 -51.77
CA ASN A 86 -6.14 -4.59 -51.76
C ASN A 86 -5.68 -5.62 -50.72
N GLY A 87 -6.45 -6.70 -50.52
CA GLY A 87 -6.13 -7.75 -49.53
C GLY A 87 -6.61 -7.49 -48.10
N ASN A 88 -7.22 -6.33 -47.84
CA ASN A 88 -7.67 -5.91 -46.51
C ASN A 88 -9.19 -5.80 -46.44
N TYR A 89 -9.75 -6.11 -45.27
CA TYR A 89 -11.10 -5.69 -44.90
C TYR A 89 -11.04 -4.31 -44.25
N VAL A 90 -11.87 -3.39 -44.73
CA VAL A 90 -11.96 -2.00 -44.29
C VAL A 90 -13.38 -1.77 -43.80
N PHE A 91 -13.54 -1.26 -42.58
CA PHE A 91 -14.85 -0.84 -42.06
C PHE A 91 -14.93 0.67 -42.13
N GLN A 92 -15.77 1.16 -43.03
CA GLN A 92 -15.96 2.58 -43.27
C GLN A 92 -17.34 2.80 -43.90
N ASP A 93 -18.08 3.78 -43.39
CA ASP A 93 -19.33 4.26 -43.96
C ASP A 93 -19.31 5.80 -43.96
N PRO A 94 -19.63 6.49 -45.07
CA PRO A 94 -19.63 7.95 -45.13
C PRO A 94 -20.52 8.64 -44.09
N GLU A 95 -21.57 7.97 -43.64
CA GLU A 95 -22.53 8.52 -42.67
C GLU A 95 -22.17 8.14 -41.21
N LEU A 96 -21.16 7.30 -41.01
CA LEU A 96 -20.71 6.84 -39.69
C LEU A 96 -19.38 7.47 -39.29
N THR A 97 -19.38 8.21 -38.18
CA THR A 97 -18.14 8.60 -37.48
C THR A 97 -17.79 7.53 -36.47
N LEU A 98 -16.70 6.81 -36.72
CA LEU A 98 -16.23 5.74 -35.85
C LEU A 98 -15.09 6.24 -34.96
N GLU A 99 -15.35 6.29 -33.66
CA GLU A 99 -14.36 6.62 -32.64
C GLU A 99 -14.04 5.41 -31.79
N VAL A 100 -12.75 5.09 -31.68
CA VAL A 100 -12.25 3.99 -30.86
C VAL A 100 -11.16 4.56 -29.98
N ASP A 101 -11.36 4.54 -28.66
CA ASP A 101 -10.42 5.04 -27.65
C ASP A 101 -8.96 4.60 -27.89
N ALA A 102 -8.74 3.34 -28.24
CA ALA A 102 -7.42 2.80 -28.55
C ALA A 102 -6.77 3.45 -29.79
N VAL A 103 -7.56 3.79 -30.80
CA VAL A 103 -7.11 4.52 -31.99
C VAL A 103 -6.92 6.01 -31.70
N MET A 104 -7.76 6.59 -30.84
CA MET A 104 -7.63 7.98 -30.40
C MET A 104 -6.37 8.20 -29.57
N LEU A 105 -6.03 7.23 -28.70
CA LEU A 105 -4.75 7.17 -28.00
C LEU A 105 -3.58 7.17 -29.00
N GLU A 106 -3.61 6.31 -30.03
CA GLU A 106 -2.55 6.27 -31.06
C GLU A 106 -2.35 7.63 -31.74
N LYS A 107 -3.46 8.28 -32.12
CA LYS A 107 -3.42 9.60 -32.78
C LYS A 107 -2.88 10.68 -31.85
N ALA A 108 -3.29 10.68 -30.58
CA ALA A 108 -2.84 11.64 -29.58
C ALA A 108 -1.34 11.47 -29.28
N CYS A 109 -0.84 10.24 -29.15
CA CYS A 109 0.60 9.97 -29.01
C CYS A 109 1.40 10.43 -30.24
N ALA A 110 0.90 10.20 -31.45
CA ALA A 110 1.58 10.64 -32.67
C ALA A 110 1.65 12.18 -32.78
N ARG A 111 0.60 12.89 -32.35
CA ARG A 111 0.60 14.35 -32.23
C ARG A 111 1.64 14.81 -31.19
N ALA A 112 1.65 14.21 -30.00
CA ALA A 112 2.62 14.54 -28.96
C ALA A 112 4.07 14.36 -29.44
N ALA A 113 4.36 13.27 -30.16
CA ALA A 113 5.69 12.99 -30.70
C ALA A 113 6.15 14.01 -31.76
N SER A 114 5.20 14.61 -32.49
CA SER A 114 5.48 15.60 -33.54
C SER A 114 5.48 17.04 -33.04
N GLU A 115 5.00 17.28 -31.81
CA GLU A 115 4.89 18.61 -31.22
C GLU A 115 6.22 19.03 -30.60
N SER A 116 6.67 20.25 -30.91
CA SER A 116 7.93 20.81 -30.43
C SER A 116 7.76 21.65 -29.16
N ASP A 117 6.58 22.25 -28.97
CA ASP A 117 6.25 23.02 -27.78
C ASP A 117 6.00 22.09 -26.58
N PRO A 118 6.73 22.22 -25.47
CA PRO A 118 6.54 21.36 -24.30
C PRO A 118 5.15 21.43 -23.67
N GLY A 119 4.47 22.57 -23.73
CA GLY A 119 3.13 22.76 -23.18
C GLY A 119 2.06 22.04 -24.01
N LYS A 120 2.04 22.28 -25.32
CA LYS A 120 1.14 21.58 -26.25
C LYS A 120 1.41 20.08 -26.31
N ARG A 121 2.68 19.68 -26.20
CA ARG A 121 3.05 18.27 -26.07
C ARG A 121 2.42 17.67 -24.82
N LEU A 122 2.49 18.36 -23.69
CA LEU A 122 1.89 17.91 -22.44
C LEU A 122 0.37 17.76 -22.58
N GLU A 123 -0.32 18.70 -23.22
CA GLU A 123 -1.76 18.61 -23.50
C GLU A 123 -2.09 17.35 -24.33
N CYS A 124 -1.32 17.08 -25.40
CA CYS A 124 -1.50 15.88 -26.22
C CYS A 124 -1.26 14.58 -25.42
N LEU A 125 -0.26 14.56 -24.53
CA LEU A 125 0.04 13.41 -23.67
C LEU A 125 -1.06 13.19 -22.62
N GLN A 126 -1.62 14.26 -22.06
CA GLN A 126 -2.75 14.22 -21.14
C GLN A 126 -4.01 13.68 -21.82
N GLU A 127 -4.28 14.13 -23.04
CA GLU A 127 -5.37 13.59 -23.86
C GLU A 127 -5.16 12.10 -24.15
N ALA A 128 -3.96 11.70 -24.58
CA ALA A 128 -3.61 10.31 -24.85
C ALA A 128 -3.81 9.40 -23.63
N ALA A 129 -3.26 9.80 -22.48
CA ALA A 129 -3.43 9.08 -21.21
C ALA A 129 -4.88 9.12 -20.70
N GLY A 130 -5.67 10.10 -21.14
CA GLY A 130 -7.10 10.22 -20.88
C GLY A 130 -7.92 9.06 -21.45
N TYR A 131 -7.57 8.57 -22.64
CA TYR A 131 -8.26 7.44 -23.29
C TYR A 131 -7.93 6.08 -22.66
N TYR A 132 -6.86 5.98 -21.87
CA TYR A 132 -6.48 4.72 -21.23
C TYR A 132 -7.25 4.51 -19.92
N GLY A 133 -8.35 3.75 -19.99
CA GLY A 133 -9.18 3.39 -18.84
C GLY A 133 -8.74 2.10 -18.12
N GLY A 134 -7.77 1.38 -18.67
CA GLY A 134 -7.28 0.10 -18.13
C GLY A 134 -6.77 -0.82 -19.24
N GLU A 135 -6.61 -2.10 -18.92
CA GLU A 135 -6.12 -3.09 -19.88
C GLU A 135 -7.00 -3.18 -21.13
N PHE A 136 -6.41 -3.51 -22.27
CA PHE A 136 -7.17 -3.67 -23.51
C PHE A 136 -8.12 -4.87 -23.40
N LEU A 137 -9.44 -4.62 -23.46
CA LEU A 137 -10.52 -5.61 -23.45
C LEU A 137 -10.34 -6.76 -22.44
N PRO A 138 -10.34 -6.49 -21.12
CA PRO A 138 -10.03 -7.48 -20.10
C PRO A 138 -11.05 -8.63 -20.05
N ALA A 139 -12.30 -8.40 -20.44
CA ALA A 139 -13.33 -9.43 -20.54
C ALA A 139 -13.07 -10.46 -21.66
N MET A 140 -12.15 -10.17 -22.58
CA MET A 140 -11.74 -11.04 -23.69
C MET A 140 -10.29 -11.53 -23.53
N SER A 141 -9.77 -11.53 -22.29
CA SER A 141 -8.42 -12.00 -22.00
C SER A 141 -8.21 -13.46 -22.44
N GLY A 142 -7.04 -13.75 -22.98
CA GLY A 142 -6.70 -15.05 -23.58
C GLY A 142 -6.92 -15.14 -25.10
N ASP A 143 -7.68 -14.21 -25.69
CA ASP A 143 -7.77 -14.12 -27.14
C ASP A 143 -6.43 -13.61 -27.74
N PRO A 144 -5.87 -14.26 -28.78
CA PRO A 144 -4.54 -13.91 -29.31
C PRO A 144 -4.36 -12.45 -29.71
N TRP A 145 -5.41 -11.84 -30.26
CA TRP A 145 -5.38 -10.43 -30.67
C TRP A 145 -5.43 -9.48 -29.47
N VAL A 146 -6.19 -9.82 -28.42
CA VAL A 146 -6.26 -9.03 -27.18
C VAL A 146 -4.89 -9.01 -26.52
N GLU A 147 -4.26 -10.18 -26.38
CA GLU A 147 -2.92 -10.27 -25.78
C GLU A 147 -1.86 -9.53 -26.60
N SER A 148 -1.95 -9.59 -27.94
CA SER A 148 -1.07 -8.83 -28.83
C SER A 148 -1.24 -7.31 -28.69
N MET A 149 -2.44 -6.83 -28.39
CA MET A 149 -2.73 -5.39 -28.29
C MET A 149 -2.57 -4.85 -26.88
N ARG A 150 -2.73 -5.70 -25.85
CA ARG A 150 -2.59 -5.34 -24.42
C ARG A 150 -1.23 -4.70 -24.14
N GLY A 151 -0.14 -5.39 -24.49
CA GLY A 151 1.21 -4.88 -24.29
C GLY A 151 1.46 -3.56 -25.03
N LYS A 152 1.03 -3.48 -26.30
CA LYS A 152 1.17 -2.26 -27.11
C LYS A 152 0.54 -1.04 -26.44
N TYR A 153 -0.71 -1.13 -26.00
CA TYR A 153 -1.40 0.02 -25.41
C TYR A 153 -0.94 0.35 -24.00
N GLN A 154 -0.54 -0.67 -23.23
CA GLN A 154 0.10 -0.47 -21.95
C GLN A 154 1.41 0.31 -22.12
N ASP A 155 2.26 -0.07 -23.07
CA ASP A 155 3.53 0.61 -23.35
C ASP A 155 3.30 2.09 -23.74
N MET A 156 2.33 2.36 -24.62
CA MET A 156 2.01 3.73 -25.02
C MET A 156 1.53 4.58 -23.84
N TYR A 157 0.68 4.03 -22.96
CA TYR A 157 0.25 4.71 -21.75
C TYR A 157 1.42 4.98 -20.80
N VAL A 158 2.26 3.97 -20.56
CA VAL A 158 3.44 4.08 -19.71
C VAL A 158 4.37 5.18 -20.22
N ASP A 159 4.63 5.22 -21.52
CA ASP A 159 5.48 6.24 -22.14
C ASP A 159 4.88 7.65 -21.99
N CYS A 160 3.55 7.79 -22.11
CA CYS A 160 2.87 9.05 -21.80
C CYS A 160 3.09 9.48 -20.35
N ILE A 161 2.86 8.59 -19.38
CA ILE A 161 3.09 8.91 -17.97
C ILE A 161 4.56 9.28 -17.70
N ARG A 162 5.52 8.53 -18.25
CA ARG A 162 6.96 8.84 -18.11
C ARG A 162 7.30 10.23 -18.63
N GLU A 163 6.85 10.56 -19.84
CA GLU A 163 7.16 11.87 -20.43
C GLU A 163 6.47 13.01 -19.67
N MET A 164 5.21 12.85 -19.25
CA MET A 164 4.52 13.84 -18.44
C MET A 164 5.22 14.07 -17.09
N CYS A 165 5.58 13.00 -16.37
CA CYS A 165 6.35 13.08 -15.13
C CYS A 165 7.69 13.80 -15.33
N ARG A 166 8.39 13.51 -16.44
CA ARG A 166 9.65 14.18 -16.79
C ARG A 166 9.46 15.68 -17.05
N LEU A 167 8.42 16.07 -17.77
CA LEU A 167 8.11 17.48 -18.05
C LEU A 167 7.74 18.23 -16.77
N ARG A 168 6.88 17.66 -15.93
CA ARG A 168 6.49 18.23 -14.63
C ARG A 168 7.65 18.35 -13.65
N LYS A 169 8.53 17.35 -13.58
CA LYS A 169 9.78 17.43 -12.80
C LYS A 169 10.67 18.60 -13.24
N LYS A 170 10.77 18.88 -14.55
CA LYS A 170 11.54 20.02 -15.07
C LYS A 170 10.90 21.37 -14.73
N GLN A 171 9.58 21.42 -14.63
CA GLN A 171 8.83 22.62 -14.22
C GLN A 171 8.87 22.85 -12.70
N GLY A 172 9.35 21.87 -11.92
CA GLY A 172 9.37 21.96 -10.46
C GLY A 172 7.98 21.80 -9.84
N GLU A 173 7.10 21.00 -10.46
CA GLU A 173 5.72 20.77 -10.02
C GLU A 173 5.57 19.35 -9.43
N PRO A 174 6.05 19.08 -8.19
CA PRO A 174 5.95 17.76 -7.58
C PRO A 174 4.50 17.32 -7.34
N GLU A 175 3.58 18.23 -7.05
CA GLU A 175 2.15 17.95 -6.84
C GLU A 175 1.53 17.28 -8.09
N GLU A 176 1.91 17.74 -9.28
CA GLU A 176 1.41 17.17 -10.53
C GLU A 176 2.00 15.77 -10.80
N VAL A 177 3.27 15.56 -10.45
CA VAL A 177 3.90 14.22 -10.50
C VAL A 177 3.20 13.26 -9.55
N GLU A 178 2.86 13.71 -8.35
CA GLU A 178 2.14 12.92 -7.35
C GLU A 178 0.76 12.47 -7.87
N LYS A 179 -0.03 13.40 -8.41
CA LYS A 179 -1.34 13.08 -9.04
C LYS A 179 -1.22 12.09 -10.19
N LEU A 180 -0.26 12.29 -11.09
CA LEU A 180 -0.01 11.40 -12.23
C LEU A 180 0.33 9.99 -11.75
N CYS A 181 1.24 9.86 -10.78
CA CYS A 181 1.66 8.56 -10.26
C CYS A 181 0.52 7.83 -9.55
N ARG A 182 -0.31 8.52 -8.75
CA ARG A 182 -1.49 7.91 -8.11
C ARG A 182 -2.50 7.40 -9.12
N ARG A 183 -2.76 8.16 -10.19
CA ARG A 183 -3.65 7.71 -11.28
C ARG A 183 -3.04 6.49 -11.99
N ALA A 184 -1.75 6.53 -12.29
CA ALA A 184 -1.04 5.44 -12.95
C ALA A 184 -1.06 4.15 -12.11
N LEU A 185 -0.82 4.23 -10.79
CA LEU A 185 -0.88 3.08 -9.90
C LEU A 185 -2.25 2.39 -9.85
N LYS A 186 -3.35 3.12 -10.07
CA LYS A 186 -4.70 2.53 -10.13
C LYS A 186 -4.94 1.76 -11.42
N LEU A 187 -4.39 2.23 -12.54
CA LEU A 187 -4.67 1.69 -13.88
C LEU A 187 -3.64 0.65 -14.32
N CYS A 188 -2.38 0.86 -13.97
CA CYS A 188 -1.24 0.04 -14.35
C CYS A 188 -0.19 0.10 -13.22
N PRO A 189 -0.35 -0.72 -12.16
CA PRO A 189 0.57 -0.70 -11.02
C PRO A 189 2.00 -1.06 -11.45
N MET A 190 2.94 -0.15 -11.20
CA MET A 190 4.37 -0.36 -11.47
C MET A 190 5.21 0.23 -10.33
N GLU A 191 6.35 -0.41 -10.06
CA GLU A 191 7.33 0.06 -9.07
C GLU A 191 7.79 1.49 -9.37
N GLU A 192 8.04 1.80 -10.65
CA GLU A 192 8.48 3.13 -11.11
C GLU A 192 7.54 4.25 -10.65
N TRP A 193 6.22 4.03 -10.72
CA TRP A 193 5.23 5.01 -10.25
C TRP A 193 5.26 5.19 -8.74
N SER A 194 5.53 4.11 -8.00
CA SER A 194 5.67 4.18 -6.55
C SER A 194 6.93 4.94 -6.15
N GLU A 195 8.04 4.72 -6.85
CA GLU A 195 9.29 5.44 -6.62
C GLU A 195 9.09 6.95 -6.86
N LEU A 196 8.52 7.32 -8.01
CA LEU A 196 8.25 8.73 -8.35
C LEU A 196 7.26 9.40 -7.38
N LEU A 197 6.24 8.67 -6.93
CA LEU A 197 5.28 9.15 -5.92
C LEU A 197 5.98 9.46 -4.60
N ILE A 198 6.78 8.52 -4.08
CA ILE A 198 7.49 8.70 -2.80
C ILE A 198 8.51 9.84 -2.91
N GLU A 199 9.26 9.92 -4.02
CA GLU A 199 10.19 11.04 -4.27
C GLU A 199 9.47 12.40 -4.25
N SER A 200 8.32 12.49 -4.91
CA SER A 200 7.52 13.70 -4.95
C SER A 200 7.05 14.09 -3.54
N LEU A 201 6.46 13.15 -2.79
CA LEU A 201 5.99 13.39 -1.42
C LEU A 201 7.12 13.84 -0.48
N LEU A 202 8.32 13.24 -0.62
CA LEU A 202 9.50 13.67 0.13
C LEU A 202 9.91 15.10 -0.21
N SER A 203 9.86 15.50 -1.49
CA SER A 203 10.18 16.87 -1.90
C SER A 203 9.19 17.91 -1.36
N MET A 204 7.93 17.51 -1.17
CA MET A 204 6.86 18.31 -0.56
C MET A 204 6.88 18.24 0.98
N LYS A 205 7.83 17.50 1.59
CA LYS A 205 7.93 17.25 3.04
C LYS A 205 6.72 16.52 3.64
N GLU A 206 5.96 15.79 2.82
CA GLU A 206 4.82 14.99 3.25
C GLU A 206 5.24 13.60 3.73
N TYR A 207 6.06 13.54 4.78
CA TYR A 207 6.73 12.29 5.18
C TYR A 207 5.77 11.16 5.57
N ARG A 208 4.66 11.48 6.24
CA ARG A 208 3.65 10.48 6.65
C ARG A 208 2.95 9.86 5.45
N GLU A 209 2.74 10.62 4.37
CA GLU A 209 2.18 10.11 3.11
C GLU A 209 3.25 9.32 2.34
N ALA A 210 4.50 9.82 2.30
CA ALA A 210 5.63 9.10 1.70
C ALA A 210 5.84 7.72 2.34
N ARG A 211 5.72 7.63 3.66
CA ARG A 211 5.80 6.37 4.41
C ARG A 211 4.65 5.41 4.07
N ARG A 212 3.42 5.92 3.95
CA ARG A 212 2.27 5.11 3.54
C ARG A 212 2.44 4.57 2.12
N ALA A 213 2.82 5.44 1.18
CA ALA A 213 3.11 5.04 -0.20
C ALA A 213 4.22 3.97 -0.28
N TYR A 214 5.26 4.11 0.55
CA TYR A 214 6.32 3.11 0.69
C TYR A 214 5.78 1.76 1.21
N ASP A 215 5.02 1.77 2.30
CA ASP A 215 4.50 0.54 2.90
C ASP A 215 3.50 -0.17 1.95
N GLU A 216 2.71 0.58 1.17
CA GLU A 216 1.82 0.06 0.13
C GLU A 216 2.60 -0.59 -1.03
N ALA A 217 3.61 0.09 -1.55
CA ALA A 217 4.44 -0.45 -2.63
C ALA A 217 5.29 -1.66 -2.17
N ALA A 218 5.75 -1.67 -0.91
CA ALA A 218 6.40 -2.82 -0.30
C ALA A 218 5.52 -4.07 -0.36
N LYS A 219 4.25 -3.94 0.02
CA LYS A 219 3.27 -5.03 0.00
C LYS A 219 2.93 -5.47 -1.42
N LEU A 220 2.77 -4.52 -2.33
CA LEU A 220 2.32 -4.80 -3.68
C LEU A 220 3.39 -5.47 -4.54
N PHE A 221 4.65 -5.05 -4.44
CA PHE A 221 5.72 -5.50 -5.36
C PHE A 221 6.76 -6.44 -4.74
N PHE A 222 6.87 -6.49 -3.41
CA PHE A 222 7.95 -7.23 -2.72
C PHE A 222 7.43 -8.26 -1.70
N GLY A 223 6.16 -8.64 -1.77
CA GLY A 223 5.59 -9.76 -0.98
C GLY A 223 6.20 -11.12 -1.33
N HIS A 224 6.27 -12.02 -0.33
CA HIS A 224 6.79 -13.40 -0.21
C HIS A 224 7.65 -14.12 -1.27
N ASP A 225 7.69 -13.76 -2.55
CA ASP A 225 8.46 -14.48 -3.59
C ASP A 225 9.52 -13.57 -4.24
N SER A 226 10.71 -13.49 -3.63
CA SER A 226 11.83 -12.73 -4.20
C SER A 226 12.71 -13.61 -5.10
N HIS A 227 12.46 -13.61 -6.41
CA HIS A 227 13.42 -14.07 -7.42
C HIS A 227 14.63 -13.11 -7.54
N GLU A 228 15.78 -13.62 -7.98
CA GLU A 228 17.08 -12.89 -8.01
C GLU A 228 17.08 -11.58 -8.82
N SER A 229 16.16 -11.39 -9.77
CA SER A 229 15.96 -10.13 -10.53
C SER A 229 15.36 -8.99 -9.69
N GLY A 230 15.01 -9.25 -8.42
CA GLY A 230 14.50 -8.27 -7.46
C GLY A 230 15.57 -7.56 -6.62
N ARG A 231 16.83 -8.04 -6.54
CA ARG A 231 17.81 -7.50 -5.58
C ARG A 231 18.15 -6.02 -5.78
N ARG A 232 18.48 -5.60 -7.01
CA ARG A 232 18.80 -4.19 -7.30
C ARG A 232 17.61 -3.25 -7.09
N ARG A 233 16.40 -3.72 -7.37
CA ARG A 233 15.16 -2.98 -7.18
C ARG A 233 14.83 -2.84 -5.70
N LEU A 234 14.93 -3.95 -4.96
CA LEU A 234 14.80 -3.99 -3.52
C LEU A 234 15.82 -3.10 -2.81
N GLU A 235 17.08 -3.06 -3.25
CA GLU A 235 18.11 -2.17 -2.68
C GLU A 235 17.77 -0.68 -2.86
N ARG A 236 17.29 -0.29 -4.05
CA ARG A 236 16.84 1.10 -4.29
C ARG A 236 15.66 1.43 -3.39
N PHE A 237 14.69 0.53 -3.31
CA PHE A 237 13.51 0.69 -2.48
C PHE A 237 13.87 0.79 -0.99
N GLN A 238 14.74 -0.09 -0.48
CA GLN A 238 15.25 -0.02 0.90
C GLN A 238 15.97 1.30 1.21
N LYS A 239 16.77 1.83 0.28
CA LYS A 239 17.39 3.16 0.45
C LYS A 239 16.35 4.26 0.61
N MET A 240 15.23 4.18 -0.11
CA MET A 240 14.13 5.13 0.06
C MET A 240 13.49 5.01 1.45
N GLY A 241 13.27 3.78 1.94
CA GLY A 241 12.80 3.54 3.31
C GLY A 241 13.69 4.18 4.38
N SER A 242 15.00 4.00 4.29
CA SER A 242 15.97 4.64 5.19
C SER A 242 15.92 6.17 5.11
N ARG A 243 15.73 6.73 3.90
CA ARG A 243 15.64 8.18 3.68
C ARG A 243 14.37 8.76 4.30
N ILE A 244 13.22 8.08 4.15
CA ILE A 244 11.96 8.46 4.80
C ILE A 244 12.15 8.49 6.32
N GLN A 245 12.73 7.42 6.90
CA GLN A 245 12.93 7.35 8.35
C GLN A 245 13.85 8.46 8.88
N MET A 246 14.91 8.80 8.15
CA MET A 246 15.81 9.90 8.51
C MET A 246 15.08 11.24 8.50
N MET A 247 14.37 11.55 7.41
CA MET A 247 13.64 12.82 7.28
C MET A 247 12.46 12.93 8.25
N GLU A 248 11.77 11.83 8.57
CA GLU A 248 10.75 11.79 9.62
C GLU A 248 11.32 12.15 11.00
N LYS A 249 12.50 11.62 11.35
CA LYS A 249 13.18 11.93 12.63
C LYS A 249 13.64 13.38 12.70
N GLU A 250 14.17 13.93 11.61
CA GLU A 250 14.59 15.34 11.53
C GLU A 250 13.41 16.31 11.65
N ASN A 251 12.18 15.86 11.33
CA ASN A 251 10.97 16.67 11.38
C ASN A 251 10.09 16.43 12.63
N GLN A 252 10.40 15.41 13.44
CA GLN A 252 9.71 15.21 14.72
C GLN A 252 10.05 16.35 15.67
N THR A 253 9.03 16.96 16.26
CA THR A 253 9.27 18.00 17.26
C THR A 253 9.71 17.34 18.57
N LEU A 254 10.65 17.94 19.32
CA LEU A 254 11.05 17.46 20.65
C LEU A 254 9.84 17.21 21.58
N LYS A 255 8.75 17.98 21.40
CA LYS A 255 7.49 17.80 22.13
C LYS A 255 6.79 16.47 21.83
N GLU A 256 6.91 15.95 20.61
CA GLU A 256 6.40 14.65 20.22
C GLU A 256 7.27 13.51 20.75
N GLU A 257 8.60 13.69 20.80
CA GLU A 257 9.51 12.72 21.43
C GLU A 257 9.26 12.58 22.94
N LEU A 258 9.00 13.71 23.61
CA LEU A 258 8.68 13.73 25.04
C LEU A 258 7.26 13.24 25.36
N ARG A 259 6.42 13.01 24.35
CA ARG A 259 5.04 12.57 24.55
C ARG A 259 5.01 11.06 24.81
N GLU A 260 4.51 10.68 25.97
CA GLU A 260 4.24 9.27 26.29
C GLU A 260 3.28 8.66 25.25
N ILE A 261 3.74 7.62 24.55
CA ILE A 261 2.98 6.95 23.48
C ILE A 261 1.91 6.05 24.12
N GLY A 262 0.65 6.48 23.98
CA GLY A 262 -0.51 5.79 24.54
C GLY A 262 -0.74 6.11 26.01
N ARG A 263 -1.99 6.41 26.39
CA ARG A 263 -2.37 6.49 27.81
C ARG A 263 -2.37 5.08 28.38
N ARG A 264 -1.23 4.61 28.88
CA ARG A 264 -1.16 3.38 29.67
C ARG A 264 -1.72 3.66 31.06
N ASN A 265 -2.62 2.81 31.51
CA ASN A 265 -3.01 2.77 32.92
C ASN A 265 -1.87 2.12 33.71
N GLY A 266 -1.70 2.51 34.98
CA GLY A 266 -0.70 1.94 35.89
C GLY A 266 0.69 2.57 35.84
N ALA A 267 1.67 1.94 36.53
CA ALA A 267 3.00 2.50 36.75
C ALA A 267 3.83 2.60 35.46
N TYR A 268 4.71 3.60 35.41
CA TYR A 268 5.64 3.79 34.32
C TYR A 268 6.75 2.73 34.35
N ARG A 269 6.85 1.93 33.30
CA ARG A 269 7.92 0.93 33.13
C ARG A 269 9.12 1.57 32.45
N CYS A 270 10.29 1.50 33.08
CA CYS A 270 11.56 1.88 32.46
C CYS A 270 12.58 0.73 32.52
N ASN A 271 13.72 0.91 31.84
CA ASN A 271 14.87 0.03 32.03
C ASN A 271 15.59 0.38 33.35
N TYR A 272 16.50 -0.49 33.80
CA TYR A 272 17.22 -0.28 35.06
C TYR A 272 18.05 1.02 35.11
N PRO A 273 18.81 1.41 34.06
CA PRO A 273 19.49 2.71 34.04
C PRO A 273 18.52 3.89 34.20
N GLY A 274 17.41 3.91 33.45
CA GLY A 274 16.40 4.95 33.59
C GLY A 274 15.69 4.95 34.94
N PHE A 275 15.61 3.79 35.61
CA PHE A 275 15.11 3.71 36.99
C PHE A 275 16.07 4.40 37.96
N LEU A 276 17.38 4.24 37.79
CA LEU A 276 18.38 4.95 38.59
C LEU A 276 18.25 6.46 38.41
N ASP A 277 18.06 6.94 37.18
CA ASP A 277 17.81 8.36 36.91
C ASP A 277 16.54 8.86 37.61
N CYS A 278 15.44 8.10 37.50
CA CYS A 278 14.18 8.42 38.20
C CYS A 278 14.35 8.44 39.73
N PHE A 279 15.08 7.48 40.27
CA PHE A 279 15.36 7.36 41.71
C PHE A 279 16.21 8.54 42.20
N HIS A 280 17.31 8.86 41.52
CA HIS A 280 18.16 10.00 41.87
C HIS A 280 17.41 11.33 41.79
N MET A 281 16.58 11.52 40.77
CA MET A 281 15.72 12.70 40.65
C MET A 281 14.71 12.78 41.79
N CYS A 282 14.07 11.65 42.15
CA CYS A 282 13.14 11.60 43.27
C CYS A 282 13.83 11.92 44.61
N ALA A 283 15.00 11.34 44.87
CA ALA A 283 15.79 11.62 46.08
C ALA A 283 16.13 13.11 46.23
N ARG A 284 16.53 13.78 45.14
CA ARG A 284 16.80 15.23 45.11
C ARG A 284 15.55 16.08 45.35
N ILE A 285 14.39 15.62 44.89
CA ILE A 285 13.11 16.31 45.14
C ILE A 285 12.72 16.17 46.62
N GLU A 286 12.93 14.98 47.20
CA GLU A 286 12.58 14.66 48.59
C GLU A 286 13.35 15.51 49.61
N GLU A 287 14.55 15.97 49.27
CA GLU A 287 15.33 16.92 50.08
C GLU A 287 14.63 18.27 50.27
N ARG A 288 13.78 18.69 49.31
CA ARG A 288 13.10 19.99 49.31
C ARG A 288 11.63 19.89 49.66
N ARG A 289 11.01 18.75 49.39
CA ARG A 289 9.58 18.52 49.57
C ARG A 289 9.36 17.08 49.97
N ASP A 290 8.73 16.86 51.13
CA ASP A 290 8.35 15.51 51.55
C ASP A 290 7.21 14.99 50.65
N MET A 291 7.56 14.09 49.75
CA MET A 291 6.62 13.43 48.84
C MET A 291 6.26 12.03 49.34
N ASN A 292 6.73 11.65 50.54
CA ASN A 292 6.57 10.31 51.11
C ASN A 292 6.98 9.22 50.10
N ALA A 293 8.12 9.41 49.42
CA ALA A 293 8.60 8.47 48.43
C ALA A 293 9.23 7.23 49.08
N GLN A 294 8.88 6.05 48.58
CA GLN A 294 9.38 4.76 49.07
C GLN A 294 9.99 3.95 47.93
N LEU A 295 11.18 3.38 48.15
CA LEU A 295 11.69 2.30 47.34
C LEU A 295 11.09 1.00 47.86
N MET A 296 10.45 0.24 46.98
CA MET A 296 9.95 -1.11 47.27
C MET A 296 10.65 -2.13 46.37
N ILE A 297 11.22 -3.15 46.98
CA ILE A 297 11.89 -4.26 46.29
C ILE A 297 10.96 -5.48 46.40
N CYS A 298 10.51 -5.97 45.25
CA CYS A 298 9.64 -7.14 45.16
C CYS A 298 10.43 -8.33 44.61
N THR A 299 10.60 -9.37 45.41
CA THR A 299 11.29 -10.60 45.01
C THR A 299 10.32 -11.78 45.03
N VAL A 300 10.24 -12.49 43.91
CA VAL A 300 9.45 -13.71 43.75
C VAL A 300 10.09 -14.82 44.59
N VAL A 301 9.26 -15.48 45.39
CA VAL A 301 9.64 -16.64 46.20
C VAL A 301 8.53 -17.69 46.11
N SER A 302 8.87 -18.96 46.36
CA SER A 302 7.87 -20.02 46.52
C SER A 302 6.90 -19.70 47.65
N ARG A 303 5.75 -20.40 47.71
CA ARG A 303 4.78 -20.31 48.82
C ARG A 303 5.43 -20.44 50.21
N ASN A 304 6.52 -21.18 50.31
CA ASN A 304 7.26 -21.42 51.56
C ASN A 304 8.41 -20.42 51.79
N GLY A 305 8.52 -19.38 50.97
CA GLY A 305 9.52 -18.32 51.10
C GLY A 305 10.92 -18.66 50.57
N ARG A 306 11.11 -19.84 49.97
CA ARG A 306 12.37 -20.27 49.32
C ARG A 306 12.48 -19.72 47.91
N GLU A 307 13.71 -19.57 47.41
CA GLU A 307 13.97 -19.19 46.02
C GLU A 307 13.41 -20.22 45.04
N ILE A 308 12.91 -19.72 43.90
CA ILE A 308 12.47 -20.56 42.78
C ILE A 308 13.74 -20.96 42.00
N GLN A 309 13.96 -22.26 41.83
CA GLN A 309 15.14 -22.78 41.11
C GLN A 309 14.88 -23.04 39.63
N ASP A 310 13.61 -23.16 39.22
CA ASP A 310 13.24 -23.38 37.83
C ASP A 310 13.20 -22.05 37.07
N ASP A 311 14.09 -21.90 36.09
CA ASP A 311 14.23 -20.67 35.30
C ASP A 311 12.98 -20.34 34.48
N ARG A 312 12.27 -21.36 33.95
CA ARG A 312 11.04 -21.17 33.17
C ARG A 312 9.91 -20.70 34.07
N GLU A 313 9.77 -21.29 35.26
CA GLU A 313 8.81 -20.78 36.25
C GLU A 313 9.15 -19.35 36.67
N MET A 314 10.44 -19.04 36.88
CA MET A 314 10.88 -17.69 37.25
C MET A 314 10.54 -16.66 36.18
N GLU A 315 10.72 -16.98 34.89
CA GLU A 315 10.32 -16.11 33.78
C GLU A 315 8.81 -15.86 33.78
N GLN A 316 7.98 -16.90 33.88
CA GLN A 316 6.52 -16.77 33.93
C GLN A 316 6.03 -15.92 35.11
N TYR A 317 6.63 -16.11 36.28
CA TYR A 317 6.33 -15.30 37.46
C TYR A 317 6.82 -13.86 37.31
N SER A 318 7.95 -13.63 36.62
CA SER A 318 8.47 -12.28 36.34
C SER A 318 7.53 -11.50 35.41
N GLU A 319 7.00 -12.14 34.37
CA GLU A 319 6.01 -11.55 33.47
C GLU A 319 4.72 -11.21 34.21
N SER A 320 4.22 -12.15 35.01
CA SER A 320 3.03 -11.95 35.85
C SER A 320 3.19 -10.77 36.80
N LEU A 321 4.36 -10.64 37.43
CA LEU A 321 4.70 -9.53 38.31
C LEU A 321 4.73 -8.20 37.54
N CYS A 322 5.38 -8.16 36.38
CA CYS A 322 5.44 -6.95 35.54
C CYS A 322 4.05 -6.49 35.09
N GLN A 323 3.17 -7.43 34.76
CA GLN A 323 1.79 -7.12 34.39
C GLN A 323 1.04 -6.51 35.57
N ILE A 324 1.19 -7.06 36.78
CA ILE A 324 0.55 -6.51 37.99
C ILE A 324 1.05 -5.10 38.28
N MET A 325 2.35 -4.82 38.14
CA MET A 325 2.88 -3.46 38.31
C MET A 325 2.28 -2.49 37.29
N GLY A 326 2.16 -2.92 36.03
CA GLY A 326 1.53 -2.14 34.97
C GLY A 326 0.02 -1.95 35.12
N GLU A 327 -0.69 -2.74 35.93
CA GLU A 327 -2.16 -2.68 36.04
C GLU A 327 -2.66 -2.13 37.39
N LYS A 328 -1.94 -2.41 38.48
CA LYS A 328 -2.43 -2.21 39.86
C LYS A 328 -1.75 -1.07 40.61
N LEU A 329 -0.63 -0.55 40.11
CA LEU A 329 0.04 0.63 40.66
C LEU A 329 -0.55 1.92 40.09
N ARG A 330 -0.16 3.07 40.66
CA ARG A 330 -0.62 4.38 40.19
C ARG A 330 0.26 4.83 39.03
N ARG A 331 -0.28 5.72 38.20
CA ARG A 331 0.46 6.33 37.09
C ARG A 331 1.69 7.13 37.51
N GLY A 332 1.69 7.63 38.75
CA GLY A 332 2.84 8.33 39.32
C GLY A 332 3.95 7.40 39.82
N ASP A 333 3.73 6.09 39.90
CA ASP A 333 4.74 5.13 40.33
C ASP A 333 5.63 4.72 39.15
N VAL A 334 6.88 4.35 39.43
CA VAL A 334 7.85 3.89 38.43
C VAL A 334 8.35 2.51 38.80
N TYR A 335 8.55 1.61 37.83
CA TYR A 335 9.15 0.31 38.11
C TYR A 335 10.13 -0.14 37.03
N ALA A 336 11.09 -0.97 37.45
CA ALA A 336 12.04 -1.63 36.56
C ALA A 336 12.36 -3.05 37.05
N VAL A 337 12.61 -3.95 36.09
CA VAL A 337 13.13 -5.29 36.39
C VAL A 337 14.62 -5.15 36.67
N TYR A 338 15.05 -5.52 37.87
CA TYR A 338 16.47 -5.54 38.25
C TYR A 338 17.15 -6.83 37.76
N ARG A 339 16.45 -7.95 37.91
CA ARG A 339 16.80 -9.28 37.41
C ARG A 339 15.54 -10.16 37.36
N PRO A 340 15.55 -11.33 36.70
CA PRO A 340 14.43 -12.26 36.78
C PRO A 340 14.00 -12.51 38.23
N GLY A 341 12.69 -12.40 38.47
CA GLY A 341 12.06 -12.52 39.78
C GLY A 341 12.23 -11.31 40.71
N CYS A 342 12.93 -10.25 40.31
CA CYS A 342 13.17 -9.08 41.16
C CYS A 342 12.82 -7.76 40.44
N VAL A 343 11.83 -7.06 40.98
CA VAL A 343 11.36 -5.77 40.48
C VAL A 343 11.56 -4.70 41.53
N LEU A 344 12.13 -3.56 41.10
CA LEU A 344 12.22 -2.35 41.88
C LEU A 344 11.03 -1.46 41.54
N VAL A 345 10.40 -0.90 42.58
CA VAL A 345 9.27 0.00 42.45
C VAL A 345 9.54 1.25 43.25
N LEU A 346 9.46 2.41 42.60
CA LEU A 346 9.47 3.72 43.23
C LEU A 346 8.01 4.14 43.42
N LEU A 347 7.54 4.06 44.66
CA LEU A 347 6.20 4.46 45.07
C LEU A 347 6.22 5.94 45.48
N ASN A 348 5.45 6.77 44.78
CA ASN A 348 5.40 8.21 45.04
C ASN A 348 4.10 8.57 45.77
N TYR A 349 4.17 9.49 46.75
CA TYR A 349 3.00 9.95 47.52
C TYR A 349 2.24 8.82 48.23
N VAL A 350 2.98 7.92 48.90
CA VAL A 350 2.40 6.83 49.69
C VAL A 350 2.74 7.03 51.15
N GLU A 351 1.76 7.50 51.92
CA GLU A 351 1.90 7.56 53.37
C GLU A 351 2.08 6.17 53.98
N LYS A 352 2.84 6.10 55.07
CA LYS A 352 3.18 4.84 55.76
C LYS A 352 1.96 3.97 56.08
N ARG A 353 0.83 4.57 56.48
CA ARG A 353 -0.44 3.87 56.79
C ARG A 353 -1.08 3.15 55.60
N PHE A 354 -0.74 3.55 54.37
CA PHE A 354 -1.28 2.93 53.14
C PHE A 354 -0.29 1.96 52.49
N LEU A 355 0.98 1.96 52.90
CA LEU A 355 2.01 1.11 52.32
C LEU A 355 1.68 -0.38 52.45
N ASP A 356 1.20 -0.81 53.62
CA ASP A 356 0.82 -2.21 53.84
C ASP A 356 -0.39 -2.62 53.00
N ARG A 357 -1.33 -1.70 52.75
CA ARG A 357 -2.45 -1.96 51.83
C ARG A 357 -1.98 -2.14 50.39
N VAL A 358 -0.99 -1.36 49.95
CA VAL A 358 -0.40 -1.50 48.61
C VAL A 358 0.33 -2.84 48.49
N LYS A 359 1.15 -3.19 49.48
CA LYS A 359 1.86 -4.48 49.54
C LYS A 359 0.89 -5.66 49.49
N GLU A 360 -0.16 -5.64 50.32
CA GLU A 360 -1.10 -6.74 50.39
C GLU A 360 -1.92 -6.88 49.11
N ARG A 361 -2.32 -5.77 48.49
CA ARG A 361 -2.99 -5.80 47.17
C ARG A 361 -2.13 -6.45 46.11
N ILE A 362 -0.86 -6.05 45.98
CA ILE A 362 0.07 -6.62 45.00
C ILE A 362 0.32 -8.10 45.30
N ARG A 363 0.52 -8.46 46.58
CA ARG A 363 0.77 -9.84 47.00
C ARG A 363 -0.43 -10.76 46.75
N SER A 364 -1.64 -10.30 47.05
CA SER A 364 -2.89 -11.05 46.84
C SER A 364 -3.08 -11.36 45.35
N GLU A 365 -2.98 -10.34 44.50
CA GLU A 365 -3.10 -10.48 43.04
C GLU A 365 -2.02 -11.38 42.44
N PHE A 366 -0.77 -11.25 42.93
CA PHE A 366 0.31 -12.12 42.48
C PHE A 366 0.06 -13.58 42.86
N ARG A 367 -0.37 -13.83 44.09
CA ARG A 367 -0.70 -15.19 44.55
C ARG A 367 -1.83 -15.81 43.73
N GLU A 368 -2.85 -15.02 43.39
CA GLU A 368 -3.96 -15.44 42.55
C GLU A 368 -3.49 -15.80 41.13
N LYS A 369 -2.74 -14.90 40.46
CA LYS A 369 -2.18 -15.18 39.12
C LYS A 369 -1.27 -16.41 39.08
N CYS A 370 -0.52 -16.66 40.15
CA CYS A 370 0.40 -17.80 40.24
C CYS A 370 -0.25 -19.09 40.79
N GLY A 371 -1.59 -19.13 40.92
CA GLY A 371 -2.31 -20.31 41.44
C GLY A 371 -1.88 -20.73 42.85
N GLY A 372 -1.41 -19.79 43.66
CA GLY A 372 -0.94 -20.04 45.03
C GLY A 372 0.42 -20.72 45.16
N LYS A 373 1.14 -20.98 44.05
CA LYS A 373 2.46 -21.66 44.07
C LYS A 373 3.60 -20.73 44.49
N ALA A 374 3.47 -19.44 44.23
CA ALA A 374 4.45 -18.41 44.53
C ALA A 374 3.83 -17.24 45.31
N THR A 375 4.69 -16.46 45.97
CA THR A 375 4.35 -15.22 46.68
C THR A 375 5.50 -14.21 46.54
N LEU A 376 5.32 -13.01 47.09
CA LEU A 376 6.31 -11.95 47.03
C LEU A 376 6.89 -11.65 48.41
N ARG A 377 8.23 -11.66 48.49
CA ARG A 377 8.99 -11.01 49.54
C ARG A 377 9.12 -9.53 49.17
N MET A 378 8.71 -8.64 50.08
CA MET A 378 8.65 -7.21 49.81
C MET A 378 9.40 -6.45 50.89
N GLU A 379 10.43 -5.74 50.47
CA GLU A 379 11.22 -4.85 51.32
C GLU A 379 10.92 -3.40 50.93
N THR A 380 10.88 -2.49 51.90
CA THR A 380 10.63 -1.08 51.64
C THR A 380 11.55 -0.21 52.45
N VAL A 381 12.11 0.80 51.80
CA VAL A 381 13.01 1.78 52.41
C VAL A 381 12.58 3.17 51.95
N LYS A 382 12.67 4.16 52.85
CA LYS A 382 12.45 5.55 52.44
C LYS A 382 13.55 5.97 51.47
N VAL A 383 13.20 6.72 50.43
CA VAL A 383 14.18 7.20 49.46
C VAL A 383 15.31 8.00 50.13
N THR A 384 14.98 8.78 51.17
CA THR A 384 15.96 9.56 51.98
C THR A 384 16.91 8.71 52.83
N GLU A 385 16.61 7.43 53.03
CA GLU A 385 17.42 6.50 53.84
C GLU A 385 18.37 5.66 52.96
N CYS A 386 18.12 5.57 51.65
CA CYS A 386 18.92 4.77 50.71
C CYS A 386 20.28 5.36 50.32
N GLY A 387 20.62 6.58 50.76
CA GLY A 387 21.86 7.28 50.38
C GLY A 387 22.73 7.75 51.55
N LYS A 388 22.41 7.37 52.80
CA LYS A 388 23.24 7.66 53.97
C LYS A 388 24.24 6.51 54.17
N GLY A 389 25.21 6.42 53.26
CA GLY A 389 26.36 5.51 53.33
C GLY A 389 27.65 6.31 53.39
#